data_AF-A0A6A4BAT6-F1
#
_entry.id   AF-A0A6A4BAT6-F1
#
_cell.length_a   1.000
_cell.length_b   1.000
_cell.length_c   1.000
_cell.angle_alpha   90.00
_cell.angle_beta   90.00
_cell.angle_gamma   90.00
#
_symmetry.space_group_name_H-M   'P 1'
#
loop_
_entity.id
_entity.type
_entity.pdbx_description
1 polymer ?
#
loop_
_entity_poly.entity_id
_entity_poly.type
_entity_poly.pdbx_seq_one_letter_code
_entity_poly.pdbx_strand_id
1 'polypeptide(L)'
;EALNQPIPTNKWWANIIHVTDLKNLTNYAAWSNPYAVKLPRTAPYGLQTCYSYTYRQIAPEVNGTVKEYNHSYHNDLTLSSQEFFSDEPKYEVYEWDEGGAKLRTCDQSSGKCMESALVSGMAFVSATYDGLTPRIDTEHDIVDVDDSAPGKFVIHLNNSQTWVLYASDKSLSLRVEDSVVFSANVSGSSLVADAGYSGTIRVALLPENADDTVYDEFASCMVRGGSVTMESRTRYSLHWDVEGSTCSTVGLLHFALPHQVESLSGSPTTSSSTGAIVLHSATRGEMVGQVTDTSTWSFVEPEADFEVDFYPARKPSAWIIKETDMLRTLQKDILANWSDWNANSWYYNGKYYQKYASLCLMAADSTIVGADTTLLSYCLEKLETMIEPVLNNTLSPPLMYDTLYSGLISSSIFKMGSIYTEFGNGMYNDHHYHYGYFVTASAMLKHLDPSWSRMPELERVIWTMLRDVANPSADDKYFPRFRHFSWYLGHSYSHGVTSIENGKDEESTSEDINFYYGMTLWGRVTGNKAVEDLGSLMLRLDAHAIRTYFLLKSDNTIHPPEIVRNR
;
A
#
# COMPACT_ATOMS: atom_id res chain seq x y z
N GLU A 1 10.89 17.98 -10.82
CA GLU A 1 11.83 17.69 -9.71
C GLU A 1 12.09 16.18 -9.49
N ALA A 2 11.15 15.30 -9.85
CA ALA A 2 11.22 13.84 -9.68
C ALA A 2 12.21 13.01 -10.53
N LEU A 3 12.91 13.57 -11.53
CA LEU A 3 13.60 12.78 -12.57
C LEU A 3 14.83 11.97 -12.11
N ASN A 4 15.28 12.13 -10.86
CA ASN A 4 16.52 11.51 -10.35
C ASN A 4 16.30 10.36 -9.36
N GLN A 5 15.05 9.94 -9.14
CA GLN A 5 14.71 8.85 -8.21
C GLN A 5 13.89 7.74 -8.90
N PRO A 6 14.11 6.47 -8.54
CA PRO A 6 13.26 5.35 -8.98
C PRO A 6 11.77 5.62 -8.74
N ILE A 7 10.95 5.42 -9.77
CA ILE A 7 9.49 5.62 -9.69
C ILE A 7 8.85 4.40 -9.00
N PRO A 8 8.13 4.57 -7.89
CA PRO A 8 7.46 3.47 -7.22
C PRO A 8 6.22 3.02 -8.01
N THR A 9 5.92 1.73 -7.95
CA THR A 9 4.91 1.09 -8.81
C THR A 9 3.67 0.60 -8.03
N ASN A 10 3.87 0.12 -6.80
CA ASN A 10 2.83 -0.55 -6.00
C ASN A 10 2.43 0.33 -4.81
N LYS A 11 2.05 1.58 -5.09
CA LYS A 11 1.60 2.56 -4.08
C LYS A 11 0.12 2.88 -4.27
N TRP A 12 -0.56 3.21 -3.16
CA TRP A 12 -1.99 3.53 -3.16
C TRP A 12 -2.34 4.67 -4.13
N TRP A 13 -1.44 5.64 -4.29
CA TRP A 13 -1.57 6.80 -5.16
C TRP A 13 -1.15 6.54 -6.62
N ALA A 14 -0.52 5.41 -6.92
CA ALA A 14 0.07 5.15 -8.23
C ALA A 14 -0.97 5.07 -9.37
N ASN A 15 -2.25 4.86 -9.06
CA ASN A 15 -3.33 5.00 -10.04
C ASN A 15 -3.36 6.37 -10.74
N ILE A 16 -2.85 7.41 -10.08
CA ILE A 16 -2.81 8.80 -10.59
C ILE A 16 -1.78 8.96 -11.73
N ILE A 17 -0.71 8.17 -11.73
CA ILE A 17 0.38 8.26 -12.72
C ILE A 17 0.30 7.15 -13.78
N HIS A 18 -0.60 6.18 -13.62
CA HIS A 18 -0.74 5.04 -14.52
C HIS A 18 -1.98 5.14 -15.42
N VAL A 19 -1.95 4.43 -16.54
CA VAL A 19 -3.10 4.27 -17.45
C VAL A 19 -3.78 2.92 -17.22
N THR A 20 -5.02 2.82 -17.69
CA THR A 20 -5.75 1.54 -17.71
C THR A 20 -5.13 0.57 -18.71
N ASP A 21 -5.37 -0.72 -18.53
CA ASP A 21 -4.97 -1.78 -19.46
C ASP A 21 -5.58 -1.62 -20.86
N LEU A 22 -6.77 -1.04 -20.94
CA LEU A 22 -7.45 -0.70 -22.18
C LEU A 22 -6.94 0.60 -22.83
N LYS A 23 -6.01 1.33 -22.18
CA LYS A 23 -5.55 2.67 -22.59
C LYS A 23 -6.71 3.66 -22.75
N ASN A 24 -7.81 3.44 -22.04
CA ASN A 24 -8.99 4.28 -22.12
C ASN A 24 -8.73 5.64 -21.46
N LEU A 25 -9.53 6.64 -21.87
CA LEU A 25 -9.49 8.02 -21.37
C LEU A 25 -10.05 8.19 -19.95
N THR A 26 -10.18 7.12 -19.16
CA THR A 26 -10.68 7.18 -17.78
C THR A 26 -9.53 7.03 -16.79
N ASN A 27 -9.45 7.94 -15.82
CA ASN A 27 -8.59 7.77 -14.66
C ASN A 27 -9.41 7.13 -13.53
N TYR A 28 -8.81 6.17 -12.82
CA TYR A 28 -9.41 5.57 -11.63
C TYR A 28 -8.94 6.25 -10.35
N ALA A 29 -9.69 6.05 -9.27
CA ALA A 29 -9.42 6.67 -7.98
C ALA A 29 -8.21 6.04 -7.29
N ALA A 30 -7.54 6.83 -6.45
CA ALA A 30 -6.55 6.42 -5.48
C ALA A 30 -7.13 6.57 -4.07
N TRP A 31 -6.76 5.67 -3.17
CA TRP A 31 -7.44 5.51 -1.88
C TRP A 31 -6.54 5.89 -0.71
N SER A 32 -6.54 7.19 -0.36
CA SER A 32 -5.76 7.69 0.80
C SER A 32 -6.30 7.14 2.12
N ASN A 33 -7.62 6.97 2.19
CA ASN A 33 -8.43 6.66 3.37
C ASN A 33 -8.26 7.71 4.50
N PRO A 34 -9.34 8.35 4.98
CA PRO A 34 -10.75 8.06 4.72
C PRO A 34 -11.25 8.49 3.33
N TYR A 35 -10.49 9.34 2.64
CA TYR A 35 -10.88 9.84 1.32
C TYR A 35 -10.33 9.01 0.17
N ALA A 36 -11.10 8.93 -0.92
CA ALA A 36 -10.60 8.58 -2.24
C ALA A 36 -10.38 9.86 -3.06
N VAL A 37 -9.36 9.87 -3.91
CA VAL A 37 -9.01 11.01 -4.76
C VAL A 37 -8.82 10.59 -6.21
N LYS A 38 -9.11 11.50 -7.14
CA LYS A 38 -9.00 11.23 -8.58
C LYS A 38 -8.63 12.50 -9.34
N LEU A 39 -7.84 12.34 -10.40
CA LEU A 39 -7.61 13.39 -11.40
C LEU A 39 -8.52 13.11 -12.60
N PRO A 40 -9.58 13.88 -12.82
CA PRO A 40 -10.52 13.60 -13.90
C PRO A 40 -9.96 14.00 -15.26
N ARG A 41 -10.42 13.30 -16.29
CA ARG A 41 -10.08 13.54 -17.71
C ARG A 41 -11.13 14.40 -18.42
N THR A 42 -12.20 14.74 -17.72
CA THR A 42 -13.30 15.60 -18.16
C THR A 42 -13.58 16.60 -17.06
N ALA A 43 -14.10 17.79 -17.42
CA ALA A 43 -14.50 18.78 -16.45
C ALA A 43 -15.53 18.21 -15.43
N PRO A 44 -15.52 18.68 -14.16
CA PRO A 44 -14.62 19.68 -13.62
C PRO A 44 -13.21 19.10 -13.41
N TYR A 45 -12.19 19.77 -13.94
CA TYR A 45 -10.80 19.36 -13.78
C TYR A 45 -10.28 19.74 -12.38
N GLY A 46 -9.23 19.11 -11.88
CA GLY A 46 -8.68 19.40 -10.54
C GLY A 46 -8.50 18.14 -9.69
N LEU A 47 -8.53 18.31 -8.36
CA LEU A 47 -8.44 17.19 -7.42
C LEU A 47 -9.84 16.83 -6.94
N GLN A 48 -10.41 15.77 -7.51
CA GLN A 48 -11.69 15.21 -7.05
C GLN A 48 -11.49 14.40 -5.78
N THR A 49 -12.43 14.50 -4.85
CA THR A 49 -12.46 13.71 -3.63
C THR A 49 -13.83 13.10 -3.38
N CYS A 50 -13.82 11.95 -2.71
CA CYS A 50 -14.98 11.15 -2.38
C CYS A 50 -14.79 10.56 -0.97
N TYR A 51 -15.81 10.66 -0.13
CA TYR A 51 -15.93 9.82 1.05
C TYR A 51 -16.77 8.59 0.71
N SER A 52 -16.09 7.55 0.23
CA SER A 52 -16.76 6.43 -0.41
C SER A 52 -17.63 5.59 0.53
N TYR A 53 -17.38 5.65 1.84
CA TYR A 53 -18.03 4.78 2.82
C TYR A 53 -19.56 4.90 2.79
N THR A 54 -20.09 6.11 2.57
CA THR A 54 -21.54 6.35 2.45
C THR A 54 -22.16 5.74 1.19
N TYR A 55 -21.34 5.32 0.22
CA TYR A 55 -21.76 4.70 -1.04
C TYR A 55 -21.51 3.19 -1.06
N ARG A 56 -21.41 2.56 0.13
CA ARG A 56 -21.22 1.12 0.26
C ARG A 56 -22.39 0.35 -0.35
N GLN A 57 -22.07 -0.63 -1.19
CA GLN A 57 -23.03 -1.59 -1.72
C GLN A 57 -22.58 -2.99 -1.31
N ILE A 58 -23.50 -3.76 -0.74
CA ILE A 58 -23.28 -5.16 -0.37
C ILE A 58 -23.89 -6.03 -1.48
N ALA A 59 -23.10 -6.98 -2.01
CA ALA A 59 -23.59 -7.86 -3.06
C ALA A 59 -24.71 -8.77 -2.56
N PRO A 60 -25.61 -9.24 -3.44
CA PRO A 60 -26.64 -10.21 -3.06
C PRO A 60 -26.04 -11.49 -2.46
N GLU A 61 -26.72 -12.05 -1.47
CA GLU A 61 -26.35 -13.35 -0.89
C GLU A 61 -26.63 -14.46 -1.91
N VAL A 62 -25.64 -15.30 -2.20
CA VAL A 62 -25.74 -16.46 -3.09
C VAL A 62 -25.32 -17.71 -2.34
N ASN A 63 -26.23 -18.68 -2.20
CA ASN A 63 -26.02 -19.93 -1.46
C ASN A 63 -25.58 -19.73 0.01
N GLY A 64 -26.13 -18.73 0.71
CA GLY A 64 -25.79 -18.46 2.11
C GLY A 64 -24.53 -17.61 2.31
N THR A 65 -23.95 -17.06 1.23
CA THR A 65 -22.68 -16.33 1.24
C THR A 65 -22.83 -15.00 0.50
N VAL A 66 -22.50 -13.90 1.19
CA VAL A 66 -22.27 -12.60 0.56
C VAL A 66 -20.80 -12.54 0.18
N LYS A 67 -20.49 -12.48 -1.12
CA LYS A 67 -19.10 -12.65 -1.60
C LYS A 67 -18.27 -11.38 -1.55
N GLU A 68 -18.91 -10.22 -1.69
CA GLU A 68 -18.22 -8.95 -1.83
C GLU A 68 -19.09 -7.79 -1.36
N TYR A 69 -18.42 -6.67 -1.09
CA TYR A 69 -19.02 -5.36 -0.95
C TYR A 69 -18.08 -4.37 -1.64
N ASN A 70 -18.63 -3.33 -2.25
CA ASN A 70 -17.87 -2.30 -2.94
C ASN A 70 -18.30 -0.91 -2.46
N HIS A 71 -17.56 0.11 -2.89
CA HIS A 71 -17.95 1.50 -2.70
C HIS A 71 -17.87 2.19 -4.04
N SER A 72 -19.00 2.77 -4.47
CA SER A 72 -19.01 3.55 -5.72
C SER A 72 -18.25 4.86 -5.51
N TYR A 73 -17.52 5.30 -6.54
CA TYR A 73 -16.86 6.60 -6.53
C TYR A 73 -17.81 7.67 -7.06
N HIS A 74 -17.97 8.75 -6.29
CA HIS A 74 -18.79 9.91 -6.59
C HIS A 74 -17.93 11.18 -6.46
N ASN A 75 -18.21 12.22 -7.23
CA ASN A 75 -17.54 13.50 -7.07
C ASN A 75 -18.18 14.31 -5.92
N ASP A 76 -17.86 13.96 -4.67
CA ASP A 76 -18.37 14.68 -3.51
C ASP A 76 -17.91 16.15 -3.52
N LEU A 77 -16.62 16.39 -3.75
CA LEU A 77 -16.05 17.71 -3.98
C LEU A 77 -14.86 17.64 -4.95
N THR A 78 -14.65 18.69 -5.74
CA THR A 78 -13.44 18.91 -6.55
C THR A 78 -12.78 20.21 -6.13
N LEU A 79 -11.54 20.16 -5.65
CA LEU A 79 -10.71 21.37 -5.55
C LEU A 79 -10.24 21.72 -6.97
N SER A 80 -10.80 22.79 -7.55
CA SER A 80 -10.58 23.23 -8.94
C SER A 80 -10.29 24.74 -9.02
N SER A 81 -10.17 25.27 -10.24
CA SER A 81 -10.12 26.70 -10.52
C SER A 81 -10.98 27.06 -11.72
N GLN A 82 -11.42 28.32 -11.79
CA GLN A 82 -12.20 28.83 -12.93
C GLN A 82 -11.40 28.75 -14.24
N GLU A 83 -10.08 28.87 -14.15
CA GLU A 83 -9.15 28.74 -15.27
C GLU A 83 -9.15 27.31 -15.85
N PHE A 84 -9.47 26.29 -15.04
CA PHE A 84 -9.58 24.91 -15.50
C PHE A 84 -10.98 24.55 -16.00
N PHE A 85 -11.96 25.46 -15.97
CA PHE A 85 -13.35 25.08 -16.20
C PHE A 85 -13.60 24.57 -17.64
N SER A 86 -12.92 25.17 -18.61
CA SER A 86 -13.05 24.81 -20.04
C SER A 86 -11.83 24.10 -20.61
N ASP A 87 -10.65 24.32 -20.03
CA ASP A 87 -9.37 23.82 -20.55
C ASP A 87 -8.73 22.83 -19.56
N GLU A 88 -8.28 21.68 -20.06
CA GLU A 88 -7.61 20.66 -19.25
C GLU A 88 -6.27 21.21 -18.70
N PRO A 89 -6.05 21.21 -17.37
CA PRO A 89 -4.79 21.63 -16.78
C PRO A 89 -3.71 20.57 -16.98
N LYS A 90 -2.45 20.98 -16.82
CA LYS A 90 -1.34 20.03 -16.71
C LYS A 90 -1.28 19.48 -15.28
N TYR A 91 -1.42 18.17 -15.13
CA TYR A 91 -1.16 17.45 -13.89
C TYR A 91 0.29 16.95 -13.82
N GLU A 92 0.94 17.09 -12.67
CA GLU A 92 2.30 16.62 -12.43
C GLU A 92 2.47 16.11 -10.99
N VAL A 93 2.81 14.83 -10.83
CA VAL A 93 3.34 14.31 -9.56
C VAL A 93 4.84 14.58 -9.54
N TYR A 94 5.28 15.48 -8.66
CA TYR A 94 6.65 16.02 -8.71
C TYR A 94 7.55 15.53 -7.57
N GLU A 95 6.98 14.94 -6.52
CA GLU A 95 7.67 14.42 -5.34
C GLU A 95 6.83 13.32 -4.67
N TRP A 96 7.47 12.37 -3.99
CA TRP A 96 6.83 11.30 -3.23
C TRP A 96 7.74 10.76 -2.13
N ASP A 97 7.13 10.13 -1.14
CA ASP A 97 7.77 9.52 0.01
C ASP A 97 6.96 8.30 0.51
N GLU A 98 7.21 7.83 1.75
CA GLU A 98 6.47 6.71 2.32
C GLU A 98 5.04 7.06 2.75
N GLY A 99 4.74 8.34 3.00
CA GLY A 99 3.42 8.83 3.35
C GLY A 99 2.51 9.06 2.13
N GLY A 100 3.09 9.45 0.98
CA GLY A 100 2.33 9.62 -0.25
C GLY A 100 3.04 10.38 -1.37
N ALA A 101 2.34 11.34 -1.99
CA ALA A 101 2.83 12.06 -3.16
C ALA A 101 2.36 13.52 -3.21
N LYS A 102 3.15 14.40 -3.81
CA LYS A 102 2.80 15.80 -4.07
C LYS A 102 2.39 16.00 -5.51
N LEU A 103 1.26 16.66 -5.70
CA LEU A 103 0.62 16.94 -6.98
C LEU A 103 0.66 18.44 -7.27
N ARG A 104 0.98 18.80 -8.50
CA ARG A 104 0.85 20.14 -9.05
C ARG A 104 -0.12 20.11 -10.23
N THR A 105 -1.08 21.04 -10.22
CA THR A 105 -2.07 21.21 -11.28
C THR A 105 -1.98 22.65 -11.79
N CYS A 106 -1.58 22.83 -13.06
CA CYS A 106 -1.30 24.15 -13.62
C CYS A 106 -2.20 24.47 -14.82
N ASP A 107 -2.63 25.71 -14.89
CA ASP A 107 -3.24 26.26 -16.09
C ASP A 107 -2.13 26.46 -17.14
N GLN A 108 -2.37 25.94 -18.33
CA GLN A 108 -1.39 26.00 -19.42
C GLN A 108 -1.23 27.42 -19.98
N SER A 109 -2.28 28.25 -19.85
CA SER A 109 -2.28 29.59 -20.46
C SER A 109 -1.57 30.64 -19.60
N SER A 110 -1.87 30.68 -18.30
CA SER A 110 -1.30 31.63 -17.34
C SER A 110 -0.05 31.11 -16.64
N GLY A 111 0.17 29.80 -16.62
CA GLY A 111 1.25 29.15 -15.87
C GLY A 111 1.02 29.12 -14.34
N LYS A 112 -0.12 29.62 -13.87
CA LYS A 112 -0.51 29.58 -12.46
C LYS A 112 -0.91 28.17 -12.05
N CYS A 113 -0.63 27.80 -10.80
CA CYS A 113 -0.80 26.43 -10.34
C CYS A 113 -1.53 26.36 -8.99
N MET A 114 -2.06 25.19 -8.70
CA MET A 114 -2.39 24.76 -7.34
C MET A 114 -1.60 23.49 -6.99
N GLU A 115 -1.23 23.35 -5.73
CA GLU A 115 -0.47 22.21 -5.23
C GLU A 115 -1.18 21.48 -4.09
N SER A 116 -1.15 20.16 -4.13
CA SER A 116 -1.78 19.28 -3.15
C SER A 116 -0.79 18.25 -2.62
N ALA A 117 -0.86 17.98 -1.33
CA ALA A 117 -0.23 16.79 -0.74
C ALA A 117 -1.27 15.68 -0.61
N LEU A 118 -0.98 14.52 -1.18
CA LEU A 118 -1.81 13.33 -1.11
C LEU A 118 -1.14 12.37 -0.14
N VAL A 119 -1.68 12.26 1.08
CA VAL A 119 -1.07 11.47 2.17
C VAL A 119 -2.09 10.46 2.68
N SER A 120 -1.66 9.22 2.93
CA SER A 120 -2.52 8.24 3.60
C SER A 120 -3.01 8.78 4.93
N GLY A 121 -4.28 8.59 5.30
CA GLY A 121 -4.79 9.08 6.59
C GLY A 121 -5.08 10.58 6.68
N MET A 122 -4.94 11.34 5.58
CA MET A 122 -5.11 12.80 5.62
C MET A 122 -6.50 13.20 6.17
N ALA A 123 -6.51 14.10 7.16
CA ALA A 123 -7.75 14.61 7.74
C ALA A 123 -8.43 15.64 6.82
N PHE A 124 -7.62 16.38 6.07
CA PHE A 124 -8.06 17.40 5.12
C PHE A 124 -7.53 17.06 3.73
N VAL A 125 -8.41 17.17 2.72
CA VAL A 125 -7.99 17.30 1.33
C VAL A 125 -7.65 18.76 1.10
N SER A 126 -6.50 19.07 0.51
CA SER A 126 -6.03 20.45 0.42
C SER A 126 -5.42 20.83 -0.92
N ALA A 127 -5.50 22.11 -1.24
CA ALA A 127 -4.84 22.71 -2.40
C ALA A 127 -4.32 24.11 -2.03
N THR A 128 -3.04 24.38 -2.31
CA THR A 128 -2.42 25.70 -2.18
C THR A 128 -2.40 26.36 -3.55
N TYR A 129 -3.18 27.43 -3.71
CA TYR A 129 -3.37 28.18 -4.93
C TYR A 129 -2.31 29.28 -5.07
N ASP A 130 -1.79 29.47 -6.27
CA ASP A 130 -0.92 30.58 -6.66
C ASP A 130 -1.61 31.44 -7.73
N GLY A 131 -2.50 32.33 -7.28
CA GLY A 131 -3.18 33.32 -8.11
C GLY A 131 -4.29 32.79 -9.03
N LEU A 132 -4.62 31.50 -8.94
CA LEU A 132 -5.78 30.88 -9.60
C LEU A 132 -7.08 31.26 -8.89
N THR A 133 -8.20 31.28 -9.60
CA THR A 133 -9.54 31.64 -9.06
C THR A 133 -10.22 30.38 -8.54
N PRO A 134 -10.35 30.16 -7.21
CA PRO A 134 -10.89 28.91 -6.68
C PRO A 134 -12.30 28.61 -7.19
N ARG A 135 -12.49 27.34 -7.55
CA ARG A 135 -13.79 26.78 -7.92
C ARG A 135 -13.91 25.41 -7.25
N ILE A 136 -14.94 25.21 -6.43
CA ILE A 136 -15.19 23.94 -5.74
C ILE A 136 -16.44 23.33 -6.35
N ASP A 137 -16.29 22.33 -7.20
CA ASP A 137 -17.41 21.66 -7.88
C ASP A 137 -17.85 20.40 -7.11
N THR A 138 -19.14 20.09 -7.15
CA THR A 138 -19.71 18.84 -6.62
C THR A 138 -20.74 18.30 -7.60
N GLU A 139 -20.91 16.98 -7.67
CA GLU A 139 -22.02 16.40 -8.46
C GLU A 139 -23.38 16.51 -7.76
N HIS A 140 -23.37 16.90 -6.48
CA HIS A 140 -24.55 17.06 -5.62
C HIS A 140 -25.06 18.51 -5.64
N ASP A 141 -26.29 18.72 -5.17
CA ASP A 141 -26.78 20.08 -4.93
C ASP A 141 -26.23 20.62 -3.61
N ILE A 142 -25.76 21.87 -3.61
CA ILE A 142 -25.47 22.61 -2.38
C ILE A 142 -26.80 23.17 -1.86
N VAL A 143 -27.27 22.62 -0.74
CA VAL A 143 -28.54 23.00 -0.13
C VAL A 143 -28.40 24.26 0.71
N ASP A 144 -27.27 24.40 1.40
CA ASP A 144 -26.97 25.53 2.27
C ASP A 144 -25.46 25.69 2.45
N VAL A 145 -25.03 26.92 2.71
CA VAL A 145 -23.64 27.26 3.05
C VAL A 145 -23.64 28.25 4.21
N ASP A 146 -23.09 27.85 5.35
CA ASP A 146 -22.79 28.79 6.43
C ASP A 146 -21.38 29.35 6.25
N ASP A 147 -21.30 30.64 5.92
CA ASP A 147 -20.07 31.43 5.77
C ASP A 147 -19.96 32.55 6.82
N SER A 148 -20.69 32.43 7.94
CA SER A 148 -20.74 33.45 8.99
C SER A 148 -19.40 33.67 9.71
N ALA A 149 -18.53 32.65 9.72
CA ALA A 149 -17.19 32.70 10.28
C ALA A 149 -16.15 32.99 9.18
N PRO A 150 -15.36 34.08 9.26
CA PRO A 150 -14.40 34.44 8.22
C PRO A 150 -13.39 33.33 7.89
N GLY A 151 -13.35 32.92 6.62
CA GLY A 151 -12.46 31.87 6.13
C GLY A 151 -12.91 30.44 6.43
N LYS A 152 -14.12 30.24 6.97
CA LYS A 152 -14.76 28.93 7.18
C LYS A 152 -16.08 28.89 6.40
N PHE A 153 -16.33 27.76 5.74
CA PHE A 153 -17.59 27.50 5.04
C PHE A 153 -18.09 26.11 5.40
N VAL A 154 -19.28 26.01 5.97
CA VAL A 154 -19.95 24.73 6.24
C VAL A 154 -20.92 24.45 5.09
N ILE A 155 -20.62 23.43 4.29
CA ILE A 155 -21.29 23.14 3.02
C ILE A 155 -22.21 21.93 3.22
N HIS A 156 -23.51 22.14 3.10
CA HIS A 156 -24.52 21.10 3.21
C HIS A 156 -24.93 20.60 1.83
N LEU A 157 -24.76 19.30 1.59
CA LEU A 157 -25.10 18.67 0.31
C LEU A 157 -26.42 17.89 0.39
N ASN A 158 -27.10 17.73 -0.74
CA ASN A 158 -28.37 16.99 -0.82
C ASN A 158 -28.23 15.46 -0.58
N ASN A 159 -27.00 14.93 -0.58
CA ASN A 159 -26.69 13.54 -0.25
C ASN A 159 -26.52 13.29 1.27
N SER A 160 -26.88 14.27 2.12
CA SER A 160 -26.74 14.27 3.58
C SER A 160 -25.30 14.39 4.12
N GLN A 161 -24.29 14.49 3.24
CA GLN A 161 -22.94 14.82 3.70
C GLN A 161 -22.85 16.32 4.01
N THR A 162 -22.07 16.65 5.04
CA THR A 162 -21.67 18.02 5.35
C THR A 162 -20.15 18.12 5.30
N TRP A 163 -19.63 19.11 4.60
CA TRP A 163 -18.20 19.35 4.46
C TRP A 163 -17.85 20.70 5.07
N VAL A 164 -16.68 20.80 5.68
CA VAL A 164 -16.16 22.08 6.19
C VAL A 164 -14.94 22.48 5.37
N LEU A 165 -14.99 23.68 4.81
CA LEU A 165 -13.89 24.31 4.06
C LEU A 165 -13.21 25.37 4.92
N TYR A 166 -11.88 25.37 4.93
CA TYR A 166 -11.05 26.38 5.60
C TYR A 166 -10.10 27.04 4.59
N ALA A 167 -10.18 28.35 4.49
CA ALA A 167 -9.26 29.19 3.71
C ALA A 167 -8.19 29.80 4.63
N SER A 168 -6.92 29.74 4.21
CA SER A 168 -5.82 30.38 4.96
C SER A 168 -5.91 31.91 4.93
N ASP A 169 -6.32 32.49 3.79
CA ASP A 169 -6.71 33.91 3.71
C ASP A 169 -8.22 34.02 3.91
N LYS A 170 -8.59 34.64 5.03
CA LYS A 170 -9.97 34.76 5.52
C LYS A 170 -10.82 35.76 4.73
N SER A 171 -10.23 36.45 3.76
CA SER A 171 -10.94 37.34 2.85
C SER A 171 -11.58 36.62 1.66
N LEU A 172 -11.34 35.32 1.50
CA LEU A 172 -11.99 34.51 0.47
C LEU A 172 -13.51 34.65 0.58
N SER A 173 -14.15 35.02 -0.52
CA SER A 173 -15.60 34.97 -0.72
C SER A 173 -15.92 33.95 -1.80
N LEU A 174 -17.01 33.20 -1.61
CA LEU A 174 -17.49 32.20 -2.56
C LEU A 174 -18.96 32.44 -2.86
N ARG A 175 -19.35 32.34 -4.12
CA ARG A 175 -20.75 32.37 -4.55
C ARG A 175 -21.16 31.00 -5.10
N VAL A 176 -22.41 30.63 -4.88
CA VAL A 176 -22.96 29.39 -5.44
C VAL A 176 -23.32 29.62 -6.92
N GLU A 177 -22.87 28.73 -7.79
CA GLU A 177 -23.20 28.68 -9.22
C GLU A 177 -23.51 27.23 -9.65
N ASP A 178 -24.17 27.08 -10.79
CA ASP A 178 -24.33 25.77 -11.43
C ASP A 178 -22.95 25.18 -11.82
N SER A 179 -22.77 23.89 -11.59
CA SER A 179 -21.61 23.14 -12.08
C SER A 179 -21.85 22.62 -13.51
N VAL A 180 -20.90 21.81 -13.99
CA VAL A 180 -21.07 21.04 -15.22
C VAL A 180 -22.18 19.99 -15.07
N VAL A 181 -22.65 19.47 -16.20
CA VAL A 181 -23.57 18.34 -16.23
C VAL A 181 -22.80 17.05 -15.99
N PHE A 182 -23.01 16.40 -14.84
CA PHE A 182 -22.33 15.15 -14.48
C PHE A 182 -23.01 13.92 -15.10
N SER A 183 -24.34 13.96 -15.26
CA SER A 183 -25.10 12.90 -15.94
C SER A 183 -26.37 13.44 -16.58
N ALA A 184 -27.04 12.64 -17.41
CA ALA A 184 -28.30 13.02 -18.04
C ALA A 184 -29.34 13.38 -16.96
N ASN A 185 -29.58 14.69 -16.78
CA ASN A 185 -30.49 15.31 -15.81
C ASN A 185 -29.92 15.60 -14.40
N VAL A 186 -28.61 15.51 -14.17
CA VAL A 186 -27.98 15.97 -12.93
C VAL A 186 -26.98 17.08 -13.24
N SER A 187 -27.38 18.33 -12.96
CA SER A 187 -26.47 19.47 -12.84
C SER A 187 -25.98 19.51 -11.40
N GLY A 188 -24.67 19.48 -11.18
CA GLY A 188 -24.11 19.66 -9.84
C GLY A 188 -24.09 21.13 -9.43
N SER A 189 -23.60 21.41 -8.23
CA SER A 189 -23.37 22.77 -7.73
C SER A 189 -21.89 23.12 -7.66
N SER A 190 -21.58 24.41 -7.58
CA SER A 190 -20.20 24.89 -7.42
C SER A 190 -20.12 26.11 -6.51
N LEU A 191 -19.00 26.23 -5.79
CA LEU A 191 -18.61 27.45 -5.07
C LEU A 191 -17.48 28.12 -5.82
N VAL A 192 -17.69 29.37 -6.24
CA VAL A 192 -16.75 30.08 -7.12
C VAL A 192 -16.29 31.38 -6.47
N ALA A 193 -14.98 31.60 -6.45
CA ALA A 193 -14.43 32.88 -6.01
C ALA A 193 -14.63 33.99 -7.07
N ASP A 194 -14.63 35.24 -6.63
CA ASP A 194 -14.77 36.40 -7.53
C ASP A 194 -13.44 36.83 -8.17
N ALA A 195 -12.30 36.38 -7.62
CA ALA A 195 -10.98 36.75 -8.06
C ALA A 195 -9.94 35.66 -7.79
N GLY A 196 -8.76 35.82 -8.39
CA GLY A 196 -7.60 34.96 -8.11
C GLY A 196 -7.22 34.99 -6.63
N TYR A 197 -6.94 33.82 -6.08
CA TYR A 197 -6.61 33.58 -4.68
C TYR A 197 -5.19 33.07 -4.55
N SER A 198 -4.48 33.49 -3.50
CA SER A 198 -3.16 32.97 -3.16
C SER A 198 -3.15 32.54 -1.71
N GLY A 199 -3.10 31.23 -1.49
CA GLY A 199 -3.28 30.64 -0.17
C GLY A 199 -3.77 29.20 -0.26
N THR A 200 -4.01 28.60 0.89
CA THR A 200 -4.41 27.20 1.00
C THR A 200 -5.90 27.11 1.29
N ILE A 201 -6.58 26.23 0.55
CA ILE A 201 -7.93 25.77 0.82
C ILE A 201 -7.85 24.32 1.30
N ARG A 202 -8.56 24.00 2.38
CA ARG A 202 -8.66 22.68 2.98
C ARG A 202 -10.12 22.31 3.12
N VAL A 203 -10.48 21.07 2.79
CA VAL A 203 -11.83 20.53 3.00
C VAL A 203 -11.76 19.25 3.81
N ALA A 204 -12.71 19.07 4.72
CA ALA A 204 -12.88 17.83 5.48
C ALA A 204 -14.37 17.48 5.58
N LEU A 205 -14.67 16.18 5.55
CA LEU A 205 -16.01 15.70 5.84
C LEU A 205 -16.29 15.85 7.34
N LEU A 206 -17.44 16.41 7.69
CA LEU A 206 -17.92 16.46 9.06
C LEU A 206 -18.42 15.06 9.49
N PRO A 207 -17.87 14.46 10.56
CA PRO A 207 -18.35 13.18 11.06
C PRO A 207 -19.82 13.27 11.46
N GLU A 208 -20.54 12.15 11.39
CA GLU A 208 -21.94 12.10 11.78
C GLU A 208 -22.11 12.57 13.23
N ASN A 209 -23.04 13.51 13.46
CA ASN A 209 -23.33 14.12 14.76
C ASN A 209 -22.19 14.96 15.39
N ALA A 210 -21.12 15.25 14.65
CA ALA A 210 -20.11 16.20 15.10
C ALA A 210 -20.60 17.66 14.99
N ASP A 211 -20.12 18.50 15.89
CA ASP A 211 -20.29 19.96 15.79
C ASP A 211 -19.42 20.50 14.65
N ASP A 212 -19.89 21.52 13.92
CA ASP A 212 -19.15 22.09 12.79
C ASP A 212 -17.77 22.67 13.18
N THR A 213 -17.52 22.88 14.47
CA THR A 213 -16.26 23.38 15.04
C THR A 213 -15.22 22.30 15.33
N VAL A 214 -15.55 21.01 15.14
CA VAL A 214 -14.68 19.87 15.52
C VAL A 214 -13.26 19.92 14.90
N TYR A 215 -13.10 20.62 13.77
CA TYR A 215 -11.84 20.75 13.06
C TYR A 215 -11.16 22.12 13.23
N ASP A 216 -11.82 23.11 13.86
CA ASP A 216 -11.43 24.52 13.80
C ASP A 216 -9.98 24.76 14.27
N GLU A 217 -9.57 24.13 15.37
CA GLU A 217 -8.23 24.29 15.95
C GLU A 217 -7.13 23.58 15.15
N PHE A 218 -7.49 22.50 14.45
CA PHE A 218 -6.56 21.67 13.68
C PHE A 218 -6.39 22.16 12.25
N ALA A 219 -7.36 22.90 11.73
CA ALA A 219 -7.42 23.31 10.32
C ALA A 219 -6.14 23.99 9.84
N SER A 220 -5.43 24.71 10.70
CA SER A 220 -4.20 25.43 10.34
C SER A 220 -2.94 24.57 10.23
N CYS A 221 -2.96 23.29 10.63
CA CYS A 221 -1.84 22.36 10.48
C CYS A 221 -2.15 21.26 9.47
N MET A 222 -1.28 21.05 8.49
CA MET A 222 -1.46 20.03 7.44
C MET A 222 -0.27 19.10 7.32
N VAL A 223 -0.56 17.83 7.01
CA VAL A 223 0.46 16.84 6.66
C VAL A 223 0.75 16.92 5.16
N ARG A 224 2.03 17.05 4.80
CA ARG A 224 2.52 17.21 3.43
C ARG A 224 3.19 15.96 2.86
N GLY A 225 3.55 15.02 3.73
CA GLY A 225 4.31 13.82 3.41
C GLY A 225 4.66 13.05 4.68
N GLY A 226 5.46 11.99 4.54
CA GLY A 226 5.89 11.19 5.67
C GLY A 226 7.07 10.29 5.34
N SER A 227 7.96 10.11 6.32
CA SER A 227 9.08 9.18 6.25
C SER A 227 9.00 8.15 7.36
N VAL A 228 9.62 6.99 7.11
CA VAL A 228 9.71 5.92 8.11
C VAL A 228 11.14 5.77 8.62
N THR A 229 11.27 5.54 9.93
CA THR A 229 12.51 5.04 10.53
C THR A 229 12.23 3.79 11.36
N MET A 230 13.20 2.88 11.40
CA MET A 230 13.19 1.73 12.30
C MET A 230 14.17 2.01 13.44
N GLU A 231 13.67 2.17 14.66
CA GLU A 231 14.54 2.41 15.83
C GLU A 231 15.11 1.11 16.39
N SER A 232 14.37 0.00 16.25
CA SER A 232 14.80 -1.31 16.73
C SER A 232 14.04 -2.42 16.01
N ARG A 233 14.42 -3.67 16.28
CA ARG A 233 13.71 -4.85 15.77
C ARG A 233 12.20 -4.83 16.11
N THR A 234 11.77 -4.17 17.19
CA THR A 234 10.36 -4.13 17.65
C THR A 234 9.70 -2.76 17.53
N ARG A 235 10.37 -1.75 16.96
CA ARG A 235 9.88 -0.36 16.93
C ARG A 235 10.20 0.31 15.60
N TYR A 236 9.20 1.03 15.09
CA TYR A 236 9.35 1.97 13.98
C TYR A 236 8.59 3.26 14.30
N SER A 237 8.95 4.35 13.64
CA SER A 237 8.17 5.58 13.66
C SER A 237 7.84 6.08 12.26
N LEU A 238 6.66 6.68 12.15
CA LEU A 238 6.29 7.53 11.03
C LEU A 238 6.52 8.99 11.44
N HIS A 239 7.39 9.68 10.71
CA HIS A 239 7.67 11.10 10.87
C HIS A 239 6.90 11.87 9.80
N TRP A 240 5.89 12.60 10.23
CA TRP A 240 5.04 13.40 9.36
C TRP A 240 5.72 14.73 9.04
N ASP A 241 5.80 15.04 7.75
CA ASP A 241 6.14 16.39 7.27
C ASP A 241 4.90 17.26 7.42
N VAL A 242 5.00 18.33 8.20
CA VAL A 242 3.86 19.18 8.54
C VAL A 242 4.13 20.65 8.23
N GLU A 243 3.08 21.33 7.79
CA GLU A 243 3.11 22.76 7.48
C GLU A 243 1.93 23.46 8.14
N GLY A 244 2.18 24.62 8.75
CA GLY A 244 1.12 25.44 9.35
C GLY A 244 1.47 26.06 10.70
N SER A 245 0.74 27.11 11.06
CA SER A 245 1.01 27.91 12.26
C SER A 245 0.63 27.21 13.57
N THR A 246 -0.31 26.26 13.54
CA THR A 246 -0.80 25.56 14.74
C THR A 246 -0.10 24.22 14.98
N CYS A 247 0.76 23.75 14.07
CA CYS A 247 1.37 22.42 14.18
C CYS A 247 2.17 22.22 15.47
N SER A 248 2.88 23.24 15.96
CA SER A 248 3.70 23.16 17.18
C SER A 248 2.96 23.52 18.47
N THR A 249 1.70 23.97 18.39
CA THR A 249 0.93 24.46 19.54
C THR A 249 -0.34 23.67 19.80
N VAL A 250 -1.09 23.35 18.74
CA VAL A 250 -2.30 22.51 18.79
C VAL A 250 -1.97 21.07 18.40
N GLY A 251 -1.07 20.89 17.43
CA GLY A 251 -0.70 19.58 16.88
C GLY A 251 -1.34 19.29 15.52
N LEU A 252 -0.88 18.21 14.89
CA LEU A 252 -1.46 17.70 13.65
C LEU A 252 -2.62 16.76 13.97
N LEU A 253 -3.77 16.95 13.31
CA LEU A 253 -4.83 15.96 13.27
C LEU A 253 -4.61 15.03 12.07
N HIS A 254 -4.45 13.74 12.34
CA HIS A 254 -4.25 12.74 11.29
C HIS A 254 -4.90 11.42 11.67
N PHE A 255 -5.54 10.75 10.72
CA PHE A 255 -6.31 9.54 11.01
C PHE A 255 -5.39 8.33 11.10
N ALA A 256 -5.54 7.54 12.17
CA ALA A 256 -4.86 6.26 12.32
C ALA A 256 -5.84 5.12 12.01
N LEU A 257 -5.33 4.07 11.36
CA LEU A 257 -6.04 2.82 11.10
C LEU A 257 -6.15 1.95 12.39
N PRO A 258 -7.06 0.96 12.44
CA PRO A 258 -7.24 0.11 13.63
C PRO A 258 -5.95 -0.53 14.17
N HIS A 259 -5.16 -1.23 13.33
CA HIS A 259 -3.90 -1.84 13.80
C HIS A 259 -2.88 -0.80 14.28
N GLN A 260 -2.92 0.41 13.70
CA GLN A 260 -2.03 1.50 14.12
C GLN A 260 -2.43 2.00 15.50
N VAL A 261 -3.73 2.20 15.77
CA VAL A 261 -4.21 2.59 17.11
C VAL A 261 -3.80 1.56 18.15
N GLU A 262 -3.82 0.26 17.81
CA GLU A 262 -3.41 -0.83 18.70
C GLU A 262 -1.90 -0.83 19.01
N SER A 263 -1.03 -0.50 18.04
CA SER A 263 0.42 -0.51 18.22
C SER A 263 1.04 0.87 18.52
N LEU A 264 0.26 1.96 18.45
CA LEU A 264 0.74 3.32 18.70
C LEU A 264 1.16 3.47 20.17
N SER A 265 2.39 3.95 20.38
CA SER A 265 2.94 4.20 21.71
C SER A 265 2.23 5.37 22.40
N GLY A 266 2.18 5.32 23.73
CA GLY A 266 1.60 6.38 24.55
C GLY A 266 0.16 6.10 24.95
N SER A 267 -0.72 7.07 24.77
CA SER A 267 -2.16 6.95 25.08
C SER A 267 -2.96 7.38 23.84
N PRO A 268 -3.01 6.53 22.81
CA PRO A 268 -3.71 6.85 21.57
C PRO A 268 -5.20 7.10 21.82
N THR A 269 -5.78 8.03 21.07
CA THR A 269 -7.22 8.24 21.03
C THR A 269 -7.86 7.01 20.39
N THR A 270 -8.87 6.46 21.05
CA THR A 270 -9.68 5.33 20.54
C THR A 270 -11.05 5.82 20.07
N SER A 271 -11.80 5.01 19.31
CA SER A 271 -13.17 5.37 18.91
C SER A 271 -14.14 5.54 20.09
N SER A 272 -13.80 5.00 21.26
CA SER A 272 -14.55 5.19 22.51
C SER A 272 -14.11 6.40 23.34
N SER A 273 -13.07 7.13 22.92
CA SER A 273 -12.59 8.31 23.63
C SER A 273 -13.57 9.48 23.47
N THR A 274 -13.80 10.23 24.55
CA THR A 274 -14.68 11.41 24.49
C THR A 274 -14.08 12.47 23.55
N GLY A 275 -14.87 12.93 22.58
CA GLY A 275 -14.41 13.90 21.57
C GLY A 275 -13.56 13.28 20.46
N ALA A 276 -13.49 11.95 20.35
CA ALA A 276 -12.79 11.30 19.25
C ALA A 276 -13.42 11.69 17.90
N ILE A 277 -12.55 12.06 16.96
CA ILE A 277 -12.94 12.29 15.57
C ILE A 277 -12.78 10.96 14.84
N VAL A 278 -13.88 10.39 14.35
CA VAL A 278 -13.91 9.08 13.72
C VAL A 278 -14.52 9.19 12.32
N LEU A 279 -13.81 8.67 11.33
CA LEU A 279 -14.31 8.44 9.98
C LEU A 279 -14.07 6.99 9.61
N HIS A 280 -14.75 6.47 8.59
CA HIS A 280 -14.50 5.13 8.11
C HIS A 280 -13.59 5.16 6.88
N SER A 281 -12.67 4.20 6.83
CA SER A 281 -12.00 3.85 5.58
C SER A 281 -12.96 3.11 4.64
N ALA A 282 -12.57 2.93 3.39
CA ALA A 282 -13.34 2.10 2.46
C ALA A 282 -13.44 0.65 2.96
N THR A 283 -12.31 0.00 3.27
CA THR A 283 -12.25 -1.45 3.53
C THR A 283 -11.47 -1.86 4.79
N ARG A 284 -11.10 -0.91 5.66
CA ARG A 284 -10.23 -1.14 6.83
C ARG A 284 -10.85 -0.63 8.15
N GLY A 285 -12.18 -0.57 8.22
CA GLY A 285 -12.91 -0.18 9.43
C GLY A 285 -12.81 1.32 9.77
N GLU A 286 -13.06 1.62 11.04
CA GLU A 286 -12.98 2.95 11.64
C GLU A 286 -11.53 3.45 11.67
N MET A 287 -11.33 4.70 11.25
CA MET A 287 -10.09 5.45 11.41
C MET A 287 -10.29 6.52 12.48
N VAL A 288 -9.35 6.61 13.42
CA VAL A 288 -9.46 7.50 14.58
C VAL A 288 -8.43 8.63 14.48
N GLY A 289 -8.90 9.87 14.54
CA GLY A 289 -8.05 11.06 14.52
C GLY A 289 -7.14 11.11 15.75
N GLN A 290 -5.83 11.07 15.52
CA GLN A 290 -4.81 11.33 16.54
C GLN A 290 -4.35 12.77 16.42
N VAL A 291 -4.15 13.41 17.57
CA VAL A 291 -3.59 14.76 17.68
C VAL A 291 -2.24 14.69 18.36
N THR A 292 -1.17 15.10 17.67
CA THR A 292 0.19 15.10 18.23
C THR A 292 0.95 16.39 17.90
N ASP A 293 1.74 16.89 18.86
CA ASP A 293 2.57 18.10 18.73
C ASP A 293 4.01 17.80 18.25
N THR A 294 4.46 16.54 18.32
CA THR A 294 5.81 16.10 17.93
C THR A 294 5.94 15.67 16.48
N SER A 295 4.84 15.72 15.71
CA SER A 295 4.70 15.21 14.33
C SER A 295 5.23 13.80 14.07
N THR A 296 5.43 13.00 15.11
CA THR A 296 5.97 11.65 15.04
C THR A 296 5.01 10.67 15.72
N TRP A 297 4.71 9.58 15.02
CA TRP A 297 3.99 8.43 15.57
C TRP A 297 4.96 7.29 15.74
N SER A 298 5.12 6.80 16.97
CA SER A 298 6.01 5.67 17.27
C SER A 298 5.20 4.43 17.60
N PHE A 299 5.53 3.32 16.95
CA PHE A 299 4.79 2.07 17.05
C PHE A 299 5.63 0.99 17.74
N VAL A 300 4.95 0.02 18.36
CA VAL A 300 5.57 -1.15 18.97
C VAL A 300 4.95 -2.42 18.40
N GLU A 301 5.76 -3.19 17.70
CA GLU A 301 5.42 -4.52 17.23
C GLU A 301 6.23 -5.53 18.07
N PRO A 302 5.66 -6.05 19.17
CA PRO A 302 6.40 -6.91 20.10
C PRO A 302 6.92 -8.17 19.41
N GLU A 303 7.99 -8.78 19.94
CA GLU A 303 8.41 -10.11 19.48
C GLU A 303 7.26 -11.10 19.68
N ALA A 304 7.07 -11.97 18.69
CA ALA A 304 6.13 -13.06 18.84
C ALA A 304 6.63 -14.02 19.92
N ASP A 305 5.70 -14.72 20.59
CA ASP A 305 6.03 -15.75 21.59
C ASP A 305 6.79 -16.95 20.99
N PHE A 306 6.89 -17.04 19.66
CA PHE A 306 7.63 -18.06 18.94
C PHE A 306 8.73 -17.46 18.08
N GLU A 307 9.86 -18.15 18.02
CA GLU A 307 10.99 -17.76 17.18
C GLU A 307 10.69 -18.08 15.71
N VAL A 308 10.94 -17.10 14.83
CA VAL A 308 10.97 -17.34 13.38
C VAL A 308 12.22 -18.15 13.07
N ASP A 309 12.06 -19.39 12.59
CA ASP A 309 13.17 -20.28 12.28
C ASP A 309 12.84 -21.23 11.12
N PHE A 310 13.86 -21.89 10.56
CA PHE A 310 13.74 -22.85 9.46
C PHE A 310 12.89 -24.07 9.82
N TYR A 311 12.86 -24.42 11.11
CA TYR A 311 12.19 -25.60 11.63
C TYR A 311 11.00 -25.23 12.50
N PRO A 312 9.95 -26.08 12.55
CA PRO A 312 8.89 -25.88 13.53
C PRO A 312 9.43 -25.97 14.96
N ALA A 313 8.88 -25.17 15.87
CA ALA A 313 9.27 -25.16 17.28
C ALA A 313 9.14 -26.54 17.99
N ARG A 314 8.36 -27.46 17.42
CA ARG A 314 8.20 -28.84 17.90
C ARG A 314 8.61 -29.81 16.81
N LYS A 315 9.67 -30.59 17.09
CA LYS A 315 10.07 -31.70 16.22
C LYS A 315 9.04 -32.82 16.23
N PRO A 316 8.87 -33.56 15.11
CA PRO A 316 7.98 -34.71 15.07
C PRO A 316 8.49 -35.81 16.00
N SER A 317 7.58 -36.50 16.69
CA SER A 317 7.95 -37.65 17.52
C SER A 317 8.23 -38.88 16.65
N ALA A 318 9.01 -39.83 17.17
CA ALA A 318 9.27 -41.09 16.48
C ALA A 318 7.98 -41.86 16.14
N TRP A 319 6.93 -41.72 16.96
CA TRP A 319 5.61 -42.29 16.67
C TRP A 319 4.96 -41.62 15.45
N ILE A 320 4.94 -40.29 15.39
CA ILE A 320 4.39 -39.55 14.23
C ILE A 320 5.13 -39.92 12.95
N ILE A 321 6.46 -39.93 12.97
CA ILE A 321 7.29 -40.27 11.80
C ILE A 321 6.93 -41.64 11.24
N LYS A 322 6.73 -42.63 12.12
CA LYS A 322 6.36 -43.99 11.73
C LYS A 322 4.91 -44.07 11.22
N GLU A 323 3.98 -43.44 11.94
CA GLU A 323 2.55 -43.49 11.61
C GLU A 323 2.25 -42.83 10.25
N THR A 324 2.94 -41.73 9.92
CA THR A 324 2.74 -41.02 8.66
C THR A 324 3.66 -41.49 7.53
N ASP A 325 4.47 -42.54 7.74
CA ASP A 325 5.51 -43.02 6.79
C ASP A 325 6.38 -41.87 6.25
N MET A 326 6.78 -40.95 7.15
CA MET A 326 7.37 -39.66 6.78
C MET A 326 8.70 -39.82 6.04
N LEU A 327 9.57 -40.71 6.54
CA LEU A 327 10.88 -40.95 5.92
C LEU A 327 10.75 -41.49 4.50
N ARG A 328 9.87 -42.48 4.29
CA ARG A 328 9.67 -43.07 2.96
C ARG A 328 9.07 -42.06 1.99
N THR A 329 8.12 -41.26 2.46
CA THR A 329 7.51 -40.19 1.65
C THR A 329 8.55 -39.13 1.27
N LEU A 330 9.36 -38.69 2.22
CA LEU A 330 10.46 -37.76 1.98
C LEU A 330 11.46 -38.29 0.95
N GLN A 331 11.90 -39.55 1.10
CA GLN A 331 12.77 -40.21 0.12
C GLN A 331 12.15 -40.25 -1.27
N LYS A 332 10.87 -40.64 -1.36
CA LYS A 332 10.13 -40.66 -2.63
C LYS A 332 10.08 -39.29 -3.29
N ASP A 333 9.79 -38.24 -2.54
CA ASP A 333 9.65 -36.88 -3.09
C ASP A 333 10.99 -36.28 -3.51
N ILE A 334 12.06 -36.51 -2.76
CA ILE A 334 13.42 -36.07 -3.11
C ILE A 334 13.92 -36.76 -4.39
N LEU A 335 13.71 -38.08 -4.49
CA LEU A 335 14.13 -38.93 -5.61
C LEU A 335 13.21 -38.82 -6.84
N ALA A 336 12.03 -38.21 -6.71
CA ALA A 336 11.11 -38.03 -7.82
C ALA A 336 11.74 -37.22 -8.97
N ASN A 337 11.15 -37.31 -10.15
CA ASN A 337 11.52 -36.44 -11.26
C ASN A 337 10.82 -35.08 -11.08
N TRP A 338 11.60 -33.99 -11.07
CA TRP A 338 11.10 -32.62 -10.93
C TRP A 338 11.14 -31.91 -12.28
N SER A 339 10.65 -32.58 -13.32
CA SER A 339 10.67 -32.09 -14.71
C SER A 339 9.82 -30.84 -14.93
N ASP A 340 8.95 -30.49 -13.98
CA ASP A 340 8.14 -29.27 -14.01
C ASP A 340 8.93 -28.02 -13.59
N TRP A 341 10.19 -28.17 -13.13
CA TRP A 341 11.15 -27.07 -13.02
C TRP A 341 11.46 -26.48 -14.40
N ASN A 342 11.76 -25.18 -14.46
CA ASN A 342 11.87 -24.40 -15.69
C ASN A 342 10.53 -24.36 -16.47
N ALA A 343 9.41 -24.36 -15.73
CA ALA A 343 8.15 -23.86 -16.25
C ALA A 343 8.39 -22.41 -16.69
N ASN A 344 7.86 -21.97 -17.84
CA ASN A 344 8.04 -20.59 -18.34
C ASN A 344 7.34 -19.55 -17.44
N SER A 345 7.72 -19.49 -16.16
CA SER A 345 7.07 -18.77 -15.08
C SER A 345 8.00 -18.66 -13.85
N TRP A 346 8.37 -17.45 -13.45
CA TRP A 346 9.06 -17.21 -12.18
C TRP A 346 8.24 -17.67 -10.97
N TYR A 347 6.93 -17.47 -10.99
CA TYR A 347 6.02 -17.93 -9.92
C TYR A 347 6.11 -19.44 -9.68
N TYR A 348 5.84 -20.23 -10.72
CA TYR A 348 5.83 -21.69 -10.57
C TYR A 348 7.23 -22.24 -10.28
N ASN A 349 8.27 -21.71 -10.93
CA ASN A 349 9.65 -22.09 -10.62
C ASN A 349 9.97 -21.81 -9.14
N GLY A 350 9.64 -20.61 -8.63
CA GLY A 350 9.83 -20.28 -7.22
C GLY A 350 9.17 -21.30 -6.29
N LYS A 351 7.89 -21.63 -6.53
CA LYS A 351 7.18 -22.65 -5.74
C LYS A 351 7.90 -24.00 -5.75
N TYR A 352 8.37 -24.46 -6.92
CA TYR A 352 9.13 -25.71 -7.01
C TYR A 352 10.45 -25.64 -6.23
N TYR A 353 11.20 -24.55 -6.36
CA TYR A 353 12.48 -24.38 -5.68
C TYR A 353 12.32 -24.36 -4.16
N GLN A 354 11.39 -23.57 -3.62
CA GLN A 354 11.13 -23.54 -2.18
C GLN A 354 10.60 -24.88 -1.66
N LYS A 355 9.72 -25.54 -2.40
CA LYS A 355 9.23 -26.87 -2.02
C LYS A 355 10.39 -27.87 -1.93
N TYR A 356 11.28 -27.90 -2.93
CA TYR A 356 12.43 -28.81 -2.91
C TYR A 356 13.42 -28.47 -1.78
N ALA A 357 13.71 -27.18 -1.57
CA ALA A 357 14.56 -26.74 -0.47
C ALA A 357 14.00 -27.14 0.91
N SER A 358 12.67 -27.08 1.08
CA SER A 358 11.99 -27.53 2.29
C SER A 358 12.15 -29.04 2.52
N LEU A 359 12.18 -29.86 1.46
CA LEU A 359 12.50 -31.29 1.57
C LEU A 359 13.94 -31.50 2.01
N CYS A 360 14.89 -30.69 1.52
CA CYS A 360 16.28 -30.79 1.97
C CYS A 360 16.45 -30.40 3.45
N LEU A 361 15.68 -29.41 3.95
CA LEU A 361 15.63 -29.12 5.39
C LEU A 361 15.16 -30.33 6.21
N MET A 362 14.11 -31.02 5.75
CA MET A 362 13.62 -32.25 6.38
C MET A 362 14.67 -33.37 6.33
N ALA A 363 15.42 -33.48 5.22
CA ALA A 363 16.49 -34.46 5.07
C ALA A 363 17.69 -34.17 5.98
N ALA A 364 17.85 -32.93 6.46
CA ALA A 364 18.83 -32.56 7.47
C ALA A 364 18.37 -32.82 8.92
N ASP A 365 17.07 -33.03 9.16
CA ASP A 365 16.58 -33.31 10.51
C ASP A 365 16.82 -34.78 10.89
N SER A 366 17.82 -34.99 11.77
CA SER A 366 18.19 -36.32 12.26
C SER A 366 17.06 -37.04 13.00
N THR A 367 16.01 -36.33 13.44
CA THR A 367 14.82 -36.98 14.01
C THR A 367 14.03 -37.74 12.95
N ILE A 368 14.04 -37.28 11.70
CA ILE A 368 13.32 -37.89 10.57
C ILE A 368 14.17 -38.96 9.89
N VAL A 369 15.44 -38.65 9.59
CA VAL A 369 16.32 -39.52 8.76
C VAL A 369 17.34 -40.34 9.54
N GLY A 370 17.50 -40.08 10.85
CA GLY A 370 18.58 -40.67 11.64
C GLY A 370 19.94 -40.00 11.38
N ALA A 371 21.03 -40.75 11.51
CA ALA A 371 22.40 -40.23 11.35
C ALA A 371 22.91 -40.28 9.88
N ASP A 372 22.14 -40.86 8.95
CA ASP A 372 22.53 -41.01 7.56
C ASP A 372 22.32 -39.69 6.78
N THR A 373 23.41 -39.12 6.28
CA THR A 373 23.40 -37.87 5.51
C THR A 373 23.31 -38.08 3.99
N THR A 374 23.24 -39.33 3.51
CA THR A 374 23.25 -39.64 2.07
C THR A 374 22.08 -38.98 1.35
N LEU A 375 20.88 -38.99 1.95
CA LEU A 375 19.70 -38.36 1.38
C LEU A 375 19.85 -36.83 1.29
N LEU A 376 20.45 -36.21 2.31
CA LEU A 376 20.73 -34.78 2.32
C LEU A 376 21.73 -34.41 1.21
N SER A 377 22.84 -35.15 1.09
CA SER A 377 23.84 -34.90 0.04
C SER A 377 23.23 -34.97 -1.36
N TYR A 378 22.41 -35.99 -1.63
CA TYR A 378 21.68 -36.09 -2.89
C TYR A 378 20.71 -34.92 -3.11
N CYS A 379 19.98 -34.52 -2.05
CA CYS A 379 19.05 -33.40 -2.10
C CYS A 379 19.77 -32.09 -2.43
N LEU A 380 20.90 -31.82 -1.79
CA LEU A 380 21.68 -30.60 -2.00
C LEU A 380 22.25 -30.53 -3.43
N GLU A 381 22.87 -31.59 -3.92
CA GLU A 381 23.40 -31.63 -5.30
C GLU A 381 22.31 -31.27 -6.34
N LYS A 382 21.10 -31.80 -6.14
CA LYS A 382 19.96 -31.49 -7.01
C LYS A 382 19.42 -30.07 -6.80
N LEU A 383 19.33 -29.59 -5.56
CA LEU A 383 18.87 -28.23 -5.24
C LEU A 383 19.81 -27.16 -5.82
N GLU A 384 21.12 -27.39 -5.72
CA GLU A 384 22.18 -26.57 -6.30
C GLU A 384 22.09 -26.56 -7.83
N THR A 385 21.94 -27.75 -8.44
CA THR A 385 21.73 -27.87 -9.89
C THR A 385 20.48 -27.12 -10.36
N MET A 386 19.39 -27.19 -9.60
CA MET A 386 18.15 -26.49 -9.91
C MET A 386 18.35 -24.97 -9.98
N ILE A 387 19.12 -24.35 -9.06
CA ILE A 387 19.24 -22.88 -9.01
C ILE A 387 20.26 -22.31 -10.02
N GLU A 388 21.14 -23.12 -10.60
CA GLU A 388 22.16 -22.65 -11.55
C GLU A 388 21.66 -21.81 -12.73
N PRO A 389 20.51 -22.11 -13.37
CA PRO A 389 19.98 -21.27 -14.44
C PRO A 389 19.58 -19.88 -13.98
N VAL A 390 19.19 -19.69 -12.72
CA VAL A 390 18.92 -18.35 -12.15
C VAL A 390 20.22 -17.56 -12.06
N LEU A 391 21.31 -18.18 -11.59
CA LEU A 391 22.62 -17.54 -11.46
C LEU A 391 23.20 -17.08 -12.80
N ASN A 392 22.90 -17.84 -13.85
CA ASN A 392 23.35 -17.56 -15.22
C ASN A 392 22.35 -16.70 -16.02
N ASN A 393 21.22 -16.33 -15.42
CA ASN A 393 20.06 -15.70 -16.08
C ASN A 393 19.61 -16.44 -17.35
N THR A 394 19.62 -17.77 -17.30
CA THR A 394 19.16 -18.67 -18.38
C THR A 394 17.88 -19.42 -18.03
N LEU A 395 17.35 -19.26 -16.81
CA LEU A 395 15.99 -19.72 -16.47
C LEU A 395 14.99 -19.04 -17.41
N SER A 396 14.03 -19.80 -17.94
CA SER A 396 13.03 -19.24 -18.86
C SER A 396 11.78 -18.81 -18.11
N PRO A 397 11.25 -17.61 -18.36
CA PRO A 397 11.87 -16.49 -19.10
C PRO A 397 13.00 -15.83 -18.28
N PRO A 398 14.07 -15.28 -18.89
CA PRO A 398 15.10 -14.57 -18.14
C PRO A 398 14.55 -13.25 -17.55
N LEU A 399 15.15 -12.80 -16.44
CA LEU A 399 14.88 -11.46 -15.89
C LEU A 399 15.66 -10.40 -16.65
N MET A 400 15.10 -9.19 -16.65
CA MET A 400 15.71 -7.98 -17.17
C MET A 400 15.58 -6.87 -16.13
N TYR A 401 16.42 -5.85 -16.26
CA TYR A 401 16.32 -4.65 -15.46
C TYR A 401 15.67 -3.54 -16.30
N ASP A 402 14.50 -3.10 -15.88
CA ASP A 402 13.82 -1.94 -16.45
C ASP A 402 14.41 -0.66 -15.86
N THR A 403 14.80 0.26 -16.74
CA THR A 403 15.44 1.53 -16.34
C THR A 403 14.43 2.66 -16.12
N LEU A 404 13.16 2.47 -16.50
CA LEU A 404 12.11 3.47 -16.30
C LEU A 404 11.60 3.44 -14.86
N TYR A 405 11.07 2.31 -14.41
CA TYR A 405 10.61 2.11 -13.03
C TYR A 405 11.67 1.49 -12.12
N SER A 406 12.88 1.28 -12.65
CA SER A 406 14.09 0.87 -11.91
C SER A 406 13.85 -0.39 -11.10
N GLY A 407 13.72 -1.53 -11.80
CA GLY A 407 13.43 -2.80 -11.15
C GLY A 407 13.58 -4.03 -12.03
N LEU A 408 13.47 -5.20 -11.40
CA LEU A 408 13.53 -6.48 -12.08
C LEU A 408 12.19 -6.79 -12.74
N ILE A 409 12.18 -7.19 -14.01
CA ILE A 409 10.96 -7.65 -14.68
C ILE A 409 11.25 -8.90 -15.48
N SER A 410 10.26 -9.77 -15.62
CA SER A 410 10.35 -10.88 -16.55
C SER A 410 10.31 -10.43 -18.02
N SER A 411 11.16 -11.04 -18.84
CA SER A 411 11.15 -10.85 -20.29
C SER A 411 9.95 -11.42 -21.02
N SER A 412 9.06 -12.15 -20.36
CA SER A 412 7.87 -12.72 -20.99
C SER A 412 6.94 -11.67 -21.59
N ILE A 413 6.84 -10.49 -20.97
CA ILE A 413 5.99 -9.39 -21.45
C ILE A 413 6.35 -8.97 -22.88
N PHE A 414 7.63 -8.92 -23.22
CA PHE A 414 8.11 -8.56 -24.56
C PHE A 414 7.98 -9.70 -25.57
N LYS A 415 8.07 -10.96 -25.11
CA LYS A 415 7.89 -12.14 -25.97
C LYS A 415 6.43 -12.36 -26.34
N MET A 416 5.52 -12.19 -25.38
CA MET A 416 4.11 -12.48 -25.53
C MET A 416 3.29 -11.27 -25.96
N GLY A 417 3.78 -10.04 -25.75
CA GLY A 417 3.05 -8.81 -26.06
C GLY A 417 1.79 -8.61 -25.21
N SER A 418 1.74 -9.24 -24.03
CA SER A 418 0.59 -9.18 -23.11
C SER A 418 1.04 -8.81 -21.71
N ILE A 419 0.41 -7.76 -21.16
CA ILE A 419 0.71 -7.20 -19.84
C ILE A 419 0.34 -8.13 -18.68
N TYR A 420 -0.50 -9.13 -18.92
CA TYR A 420 -0.94 -10.11 -17.92
C TYR A 420 -0.13 -11.42 -17.95
N THR A 421 0.89 -11.50 -18.82
CA THR A 421 1.78 -12.66 -18.88
C THR A 421 2.54 -12.81 -17.56
N GLU A 422 2.69 -14.04 -17.07
CA GLU A 422 3.24 -14.33 -15.74
C GLU A 422 2.60 -13.47 -14.65
N PHE A 423 1.28 -13.46 -14.61
CA PHE A 423 0.48 -12.75 -13.61
C PHE A 423 0.74 -11.24 -13.57
N GLY A 424 1.34 -10.69 -14.63
CA GLY A 424 1.70 -9.27 -14.71
C GLY A 424 3.06 -8.93 -14.11
N ASN A 425 3.95 -9.90 -13.91
CA ASN A 425 5.32 -9.64 -13.44
C ASN A 425 6.06 -8.59 -14.29
N GLY A 426 5.87 -8.62 -15.61
CA GLY A 426 6.44 -7.59 -16.50
C GLY A 426 5.91 -6.16 -16.25
N MET A 427 4.81 -6.04 -15.51
CA MET A 427 4.17 -4.79 -15.08
C MET A 427 4.30 -4.57 -13.57
N TYR A 428 5.29 -5.17 -12.90
CA TYR A 428 5.50 -5.02 -11.46
C TYR A 428 4.41 -5.62 -10.57
N ASN A 429 3.60 -6.54 -11.09
CA ASN A 429 2.73 -7.34 -10.23
C ASN A 429 3.55 -8.42 -9.52
N ASP A 430 3.26 -8.61 -8.24
CA ASP A 430 3.55 -9.87 -7.53
C ASP A 430 5.04 -10.19 -7.36
N HIS A 431 5.95 -9.20 -7.39
CA HIS A 431 7.38 -9.48 -7.20
C HIS A 431 7.69 -10.02 -5.81
N HIS A 432 7.03 -9.51 -4.77
CA HIS A 432 7.11 -10.05 -3.42
C HIS A 432 6.67 -11.51 -3.36
N TYR A 433 5.57 -11.88 -4.03
CA TYR A 433 5.16 -13.29 -4.14
C TYR A 433 6.19 -14.13 -4.88
N HIS A 434 6.57 -13.71 -6.09
CA HIS A 434 7.41 -14.49 -7.00
C HIS A 434 8.83 -14.65 -6.44
N TYR A 435 9.45 -13.54 -6.07
CA TYR A 435 10.84 -13.52 -5.62
C TYR A 435 10.96 -13.95 -4.16
N GLY A 436 9.89 -13.82 -3.36
CA GLY A 436 9.83 -14.37 -2.00
C GLY A 436 10.13 -15.85 -1.94
N TYR A 437 9.66 -16.62 -2.93
CA TYR A 437 10.01 -18.04 -3.04
C TYR A 437 11.51 -18.29 -3.20
N PHE A 438 12.19 -17.50 -4.03
CA PHE A 438 13.63 -17.64 -4.26
C PHE A 438 14.42 -17.18 -3.03
N VAL A 439 14.06 -16.05 -2.43
CA VAL A 439 14.68 -15.54 -1.20
C VAL A 439 14.61 -16.59 -0.09
N THR A 440 13.41 -17.12 0.19
CA THR A 440 13.20 -18.10 1.26
C THR A 440 13.96 -19.39 0.98
N ALA A 441 13.83 -19.96 -0.22
CA ALA A 441 14.51 -21.20 -0.60
C ALA A 441 16.04 -21.06 -0.57
N SER A 442 16.59 -19.93 -0.98
CA SER A 442 18.03 -19.67 -0.94
C SER A 442 18.55 -19.47 0.47
N ALA A 443 17.74 -18.91 1.40
CA ALA A 443 18.08 -18.92 2.82
C ALA A 443 18.20 -20.35 3.36
N MET A 444 17.31 -21.26 2.94
CA MET A 444 17.39 -22.69 3.30
C MET A 444 18.63 -23.34 2.70
N LEU A 445 18.95 -23.10 1.42
CA LEU A 445 20.15 -23.63 0.79
C LEU A 445 21.41 -23.15 1.52
N LYS A 446 21.52 -21.85 1.81
CA LYS A 446 22.67 -21.31 2.55
C LYS A 446 22.78 -21.84 3.99
N HIS A 447 21.65 -22.11 4.64
CA HIS A 447 21.64 -22.77 5.94
C HIS A 447 22.24 -24.19 5.87
N LEU A 448 21.91 -24.93 4.81
CA LEU A 448 22.28 -26.34 4.65
C LEU A 448 23.68 -26.56 4.05
N ASP A 449 24.08 -25.74 3.06
CA ASP A 449 25.44 -25.72 2.51
C ASP A 449 25.96 -24.28 2.37
N PRO A 450 26.45 -23.67 3.48
CA PRO A 450 27.03 -22.33 3.44
C PRO A 450 28.34 -22.25 2.65
N SER A 451 28.95 -23.40 2.32
CA SER A 451 30.24 -23.49 1.64
C SER A 451 30.12 -23.76 0.13
N TRP A 452 28.90 -23.84 -0.39
CA TRP A 452 28.66 -24.09 -1.80
C TRP A 452 29.44 -23.11 -2.68
N SER A 453 30.18 -23.64 -3.65
CA SER A 453 31.13 -22.86 -4.46
C SER A 453 30.54 -21.66 -5.20
N ARG A 454 29.24 -21.71 -5.53
CA ARG A 454 28.49 -20.64 -6.24
C ARG A 454 27.65 -19.75 -5.32
N MET A 455 27.82 -19.88 -4.01
CA MET A 455 27.13 -19.06 -3.02
C MET A 455 27.35 -17.54 -3.25
N PRO A 456 28.53 -17.03 -3.63
CA PRO A 456 28.72 -15.60 -3.90
C PRO A 456 27.82 -15.06 -5.03
N GLU A 457 27.60 -15.84 -6.08
CA GLU A 457 26.68 -15.50 -7.17
C GLU A 457 25.23 -15.54 -6.71
N LEU A 458 24.86 -16.57 -5.92
CA LEU A 458 23.52 -16.67 -5.35
C LEU A 458 23.20 -15.47 -4.47
N GLU A 459 24.13 -15.10 -3.58
CA GLU A 459 23.94 -13.93 -2.72
C GLU A 459 23.70 -12.67 -3.52
N ARG A 460 24.45 -12.45 -4.60
CA ARG A 460 24.27 -11.27 -5.46
C ARG A 460 22.86 -11.22 -6.06
N VAL A 461 22.33 -12.35 -6.52
CA VAL A 461 20.97 -12.43 -7.08
C VAL A 461 19.93 -12.14 -5.99
N ILE A 462 20.05 -12.80 -4.84
CA ILE A 462 19.08 -12.64 -3.74
C ILE A 462 19.09 -11.21 -3.19
N TRP A 463 20.27 -10.59 -3.04
CA TRP A 463 20.36 -9.17 -2.67
C TRP A 463 19.69 -8.26 -3.71
N THR A 464 19.76 -8.60 -4.99
CA THR A 464 19.09 -7.82 -6.06
C THR A 464 17.56 -7.96 -5.98
N MET A 465 17.05 -9.17 -5.73
CA MET A 465 15.61 -9.41 -5.51
C MET A 465 15.08 -8.71 -4.25
N LEU A 466 15.84 -8.73 -3.15
CA LEU A 466 15.47 -8.02 -1.92
C LEU A 466 15.41 -6.51 -2.14
N ARG A 467 16.36 -5.94 -2.89
CA ARG A 467 16.36 -4.52 -3.25
C ARG A 467 15.17 -4.16 -4.14
N ASP A 468 14.80 -5.01 -5.08
CA ASP A 468 13.64 -4.77 -5.95
C ASP A 468 12.32 -4.68 -5.17
N VAL A 469 12.13 -5.53 -4.16
CA VAL A 469 10.88 -5.60 -3.41
C VAL A 469 10.84 -4.64 -2.21
N ALA A 470 11.94 -4.58 -1.44
CA ALA A 470 11.95 -4.00 -0.09
C ALA A 470 13.20 -3.15 0.20
N ASN A 471 13.79 -2.49 -0.80
CA ASN A 471 14.90 -1.55 -0.56
C ASN A 471 14.53 -0.51 0.53
N PRO A 472 15.27 -0.43 1.65
CA PRO A 472 14.99 0.55 2.69
C PRO A 472 15.66 1.91 2.47
N SER A 473 16.64 2.00 1.57
CA SER A 473 17.55 3.14 1.45
C SER A 473 17.17 4.10 0.32
N ALA A 474 17.10 5.40 0.63
CA ALA A 474 16.97 6.45 -0.37
C ALA A 474 18.24 6.64 -1.23
N ASP A 475 19.39 6.13 -0.76
CA ASP A 475 20.66 6.24 -1.48
C ASP A 475 20.78 5.24 -2.65
N ASP A 476 19.95 4.18 -2.65
CA ASP A 476 19.91 3.22 -3.74
C ASP A 476 19.19 3.81 -4.96
N LYS A 477 19.98 4.21 -5.96
CA LYS A 477 19.46 4.79 -7.20
C LYS A 477 18.90 3.77 -8.19
N TYR A 478 18.98 2.48 -7.87
CA TYR A 478 18.56 1.39 -8.76
C TYR A 478 17.21 0.79 -8.40
N PHE A 479 16.67 1.04 -7.20
CA PHE A 479 15.39 0.49 -6.78
C PHE A 479 14.63 1.48 -5.89
N PRO A 480 13.30 1.63 -6.05
CA PRO A 480 12.52 2.50 -5.20
C PRO A 480 12.46 1.96 -3.77
N ARG A 481 12.25 2.86 -2.81
CA ARG A 481 12.08 2.44 -1.42
C ARG A 481 10.79 1.65 -1.25
N PHE A 482 10.91 0.50 -0.59
CA PHE A 482 9.81 -0.38 -0.21
C PHE A 482 8.75 -0.54 -1.32
N ARG A 483 9.13 -1.04 -2.50
CA ARG A 483 8.26 -1.06 -3.68
C ARG A 483 6.84 -1.53 -3.36
N HIS A 484 6.73 -2.68 -2.69
CA HIS A 484 5.47 -3.34 -2.36
C HIS A 484 4.91 -2.93 -1.00
N PHE A 485 5.77 -2.84 0.03
CA PHE A 485 5.32 -2.62 1.40
C PHE A 485 4.83 -1.18 1.65
N SER A 486 3.71 -1.05 2.37
CA SER A 486 3.22 0.22 2.89
C SER A 486 3.32 0.23 4.42
N TRP A 487 4.21 1.05 4.96
CA TRP A 487 4.35 1.21 6.42
C TRP A 487 3.12 1.81 7.11
N TYR A 488 2.27 2.50 6.34
CA TYR A 488 0.99 2.99 6.85
C TYR A 488 -0.07 1.88 6.89
N LEU A 489 -0.14 1.02 5.87
CA LEU A 489 -1.13 -0.07 5.84
C LEU A 489 -0.68 -1.30 6.63
N GLY A 490 0.61 -1.43 6.86
CA GLY A 490 1.26 -2.55 7.52
C GLY A 490 1.43 -3.79 6.64
N HIS A 491 1.00 -3.77 5.38
CA HIS A 491 1.07 -4.91 4.44
C HIS A 491 1.48 -4.44 3.03
N SER A 492 1.72 -5.37 2.11
CA SER A 492 2.10 -5.06 0.73
C SER A 492 0.92 -4.74 -0.19
N TYR A 493 1.23 -4.15 -1.34
CA TYR A 493 0.38 -4.18 -2.53
C TYR A 493 0.98 -5.07 -3.62
N SER A 494 0.12 -5.85 -4.26
CA SER A 494 0.46 -6.77 -5.33
C SER A 494 0.56 -6.07 -6.68
N HIS A 495 -0.44 -5.26 -7.03
CA HIS A 495 -0.60 -4.70 -8.37
C HIS A 495 0.34 -3.54 -8.67
N GLY A 496 1.05 -3.62 -9.80
CA GLY A 496 2.05 -2.65 -10.25
C GLY A 496 1.52 -1.60 -11.23
N VAL A 497 2.09 -1.53 -12.43
CA VAL A 497 2.00 -0.40 -13.38
C VAL A 497 0.74 -0.45 -14.26
N THR A 498 -0.41 -0.44 -13.60
CA THR A 498 -1.73 -0.35 -14.24
C THR A 498 -2.68 0.37 -13.30
N SER A 499 -3.51 1.25 -13.87
CA SER A 499 -4.60 1.89 -13.14
C SER A 499 -5.79 0.94 -13.08
N ILE A 500 -6.27 0.64 -11.87
CA ILE A 500 -7.40 -0.28 -11.64
C ILE A 500 -8.50 0.40 -10.84
N GLU A 501 -9.75 0.08 -11.17
CA GLU A 501 -10.95 0.80 -10.72
C GLU A 501 -11.05 0.95 -9.20
N ASN A 502 -10.80 -0.15 -8.48
CA ASN A 502 -10.94 -0.22 -7.03
C ASN A 502 -9.64 0.07 -6.26
N GLY A 503 -8.63 0.65 -6.92
CA GLY A 503 -7.31 0.84 -6.33
C GLY A 503 -6.50 -0.45 -6.25
N LYS A 504 -5.25 -0.32 -5.77
CA LYS A 504 -4.28 -1.43 -5.67
C LYS A 504 -4.81 -2.60 -4.82
N ASP A 505 -4.53 -3.82 -5.24
CA ASP A 505 -4.95 -5.05 -4.57
C ASP A 505 -3.81 -5.80 -3.88
N GLU A 506 -4.18 -6.71 -2.98
CA GLU A 506 -3.36 -7.71 -2.31
C GLU A 506 -4.27 -8.93 -2.06
N GLU A 507 -3.92 -10.09 -2.60
CA GLU A 507 -4.73 -11.32 -2.50
C GLU A 507 -4.05 -12.34 -1.58
N SER A 508 -2.80 -12.69 -1.91
CA SER A 508 -2.08 -13.80 -1.30
C SER A 508 -1.24 -13.34 -0.12
N THR A 509 -1.91 -12.96 0.97
CA THR A 509 -1.25 -12.54 2.21
C THR A 509 -0.27 -13.57 2.76
N SER A 510 -0.47 -14.86 2.50
CA SER A 510 0.51 -15.90 2.85
C SER A 510 1.80 -15.85 2.03
N GLU A 511 1.74 -15.41 0.77
CA GLU A 511 2.92 -15.22 -0.07
C GLU A 511 3.66 -13.91 0.29
N ASP A 512 2.94 -12.87 0.75
CA ASP A 512 3.55 -11.67 1.36
C ASP A 512 4.35 -12.03 2.63
N ILE A 513 3.71 -12.75 3.56
CA ILE A 513 4.36 -13.32 4.76
C ILE A 513 5.58 -14.16 4.39
N ASN A 514 5.51 -14.97 3.31
CA ASN A 514 6.63 -15.80 2.87
C ASN A 514 7.85 -14.96 2.45
N PHE A 515 7.65 -13.80 1.82
CA PHE A 515 8.74 -12.91 1.45
C PHE A 515 9.47 -12.38 2.70
N TYR A 516 8.75 -11.82 3.67
CA TYR A 516 9.37 -11.24 4.87
C TYR A 516 9.95 -12.31 5.81
N TYR A 517 9.36 -13.50 5.83
CA TYR A 517 9.95 -14.69 6.44
C TYR A 517 11.31 -15.02 5.79
N GLY A 518 11.36 -15.10 4.45
CA GLY A 518 12.58 -15.32 3.70
C GLY A 518 13.64 -14.25 3.95
N MET A 519 13.24 -12.97 3.95
CA MET A 519 14.13 -11.84 4.23
C MET A 519 14.75 -11.93 5.63
N THR A 520 13.95 -12.28 6.64
CA THR A 520 14.42 -12.50 8.02
C THR A 520 15.46 -13.60 8.06
N LEU A 521 15.16 -14.76 7.47
CA LEU A 521 16.06 -15.91 7.43
C LEU A 521 17.34 -15.60 6.65
N TRP A 522 17.23 -14.91 5.51
CA TRP A 522 18.36 -14.52 4.68
C TRP A 522 19.32 -13.60 5.43
N GLY A 523 18.80 -12.58 6.12
CA GLY A 523 19.58 -11.72 7.01
C GLY A 523 20.34 -12.52 8.07
N ARG A 524 19.68 -13.50 8.70
CA ARG A 524 20.29 -14.40 9.69
C ARG A 524 21.45 -15.22 9.10
N VAL A 525 21.22 -15.95 8.00
CA VAL A 525 22.25 -16.85 7.43
C VAL A 525 23.39 -16.11 6.75
N THR A 526 23.18 -14.85 6.36
CA THR A 526 24.26 -13.98 5.82
C THR A 526 24.98 -13.17 6.90
N GLY A 527 24.52 -13.21 8.16
CA GLY A 527 25.06 -12.39 9.24
C GLY A 527 24.75 -10.90 9.11
N ASN A 528 23.78 -10.52 8.27
CA ASN A 528 23.34 -9.15 8.10
C ASN A 528 22.18 -8.83 9.05
N LYS A 529 22.54 -8.38 10.26
CA LYS A 529 21.58 -8.12 11.34
C LYS A 529 20.54 -7.06 11.00
N ALA A 530 20.92 -6.03 10.24
CA ALA A 530 19.99 -4.97 9.84
C ALA A 530 18.87 -5.51 8.93
N VAL A 531 19.20 -6.40 7.99
CA VAL A 531 18.23 -7.06 7.11
C VAL A 531 17.38 -8.06 7.90
N GLU A 532 17.99 -8.82 8.81
CA GLU A 532 17.27 -9.75 9.68
C GLU A 532 16.22 -9.02 10.53
N ASP A 533 16.61 -7.90 11.16
CA ASP A 533 15.74 -7.13 12.03
C ASP A 533 14.64 -6.42 11.24
N LEU A 534 14.97 -5.84 10.09
CA LEU A 534 13.99 -5.23 9.18
C LEU A 534 12.96 -6.25 8.68
N GLY A 535 13.41 -7.41 8.18
CA GLY A 535 12.53 -8.48 7.75
C GLY A 535 11.61 -8.97 8.88
N SER A 536 12.15 -9.08 10.10
CA SER A 536 11.38 -9.52 11.26
C SER A 536 10.34 -8.50 11.72
N LEU A 537 10.65 -7.20 11.60
CA LEU A 537 9.70 -6.15 11.92
C LEU A 537 8.57 -6.10 10.88
N MET A 538 8.92 -6.08 9.59
CA MET A 538 7.94 -6.08 8.50
C MET A 538 7.04 -7.31 8.55
N LEU A 539 7.59 -8.50 8.81
CA LEU A 539 6.82 -9.74 8.97
C LEU A 539 5.76 -9.66 10.07
N ARG A 540 6.08 -9.01 11.20
CA ARG A 540 5.14 -8.88 12.32
C ARG A 540 4.06 -7.86 12.07
N LEU A 541 4.46 -6.70 11.53
CA LEU A 541 3.54 -5.66 11.14
C LEU A 541 2.55 -6.19 10.07
N ASP A 542 3.06 -6.96 9.11
CA ASP A 542 2.25 -7.65 8.10
C ASP A 542 1.28 -8.64 8.75
N ALA A 543 1.76 -9.52 9.62
CA ALA A 543 0.89 -10.44 10.36
C ALA A 543 -0.17 -9.72 11.24
N HIS A 544 0.17 -8.56 11.80
CA HIS A 544 -0.76 -7.73 12.57
C HIS A 544 -1.86 -7.15 11.65
N ALA A 545 -1.49 -6.53 10.53
CA ALA A 545 -2.43 -6.02 9.54
C ALA A 545 -3.31 -7.14 8.94
N ILE A 546 -2.74 -8.29 8.60
CA ILE A 546 -3.47 -9.47 8.09
C ILE A 546 -4.51 -9.97 9.08
N ARG A 547 -4.17 -10.08 10.36
CA ARG A 547 -5.12 -10.50 11.41
C ARG A 547 -6.25 -9.50 11.60
N THR A 548 -6.01 -8.23 11.28
CA THR A 548 -6.98 -7.15 11.41
C THR A 548 -7.93 -7.11 10.21
N TYR A 549 -7.40 -7.19 8.98
CA TYR A 549 -8.15 -6.87 7.75
C TYR A 549 -8.45 -8.05 6.82
N PHE A 550 -7.78 -9.18 6.96
CA PHE A 550 -7.92 -10.30 6.04
C PHE A 550 -8.44 -11.55 6.73
N LEU A 551 -8.00 -11.83 7.96
CA LEU A 551 -8.48 -12.96 8.74
C LEU A 551 -9.80 -12.59 9.44
N LEU A 552 -10.92 -13.03 8.87
CA LEU A 552 -12.25 -12.66 9.34
C LEU A 552 -12.69 -13.55 10.52
N LYS A 553 -12.06 -13.33 11.67
CA LYS A 553 -12.52 -13.96 12.93
C LYS A 553 -13.96 -13.52 13.25
N SER A 554 -14.68 -14.34 14.01
CA SER A 554 -16.10 -14.10 14.33
C SER A 554 -16.38 -12.80 15.09
N ASP A 555 -15.36 -12.24 15.74
CA ASP A 555 -15.38 -10.98 16.49
C ASP A 555 -14.79 -9.81 15.69
N ASN A 556 -14.45 -10.00 14.41
CA ASN A 556 -13.94 -8.94 13.55
C ASN A 556 -15.01 -7.84 13.37
N THR A 557 -14.63 -6.59 13.67
CA THR A 557 -15.49 -5.41 13.56
C THR A 557 -15.13 -4.53 12.36
N ILE A 558 -14.14 -4.93 11.56
CA ILE A 558 -13.66 -4.16 10.40
C ILE A 558 -14.65 -4.23 9.25
N HIS A 559 -15.20 -5.42 9.00
CA HIS A 559 -16.05 -5.69 7.85
C HIS A 559 -17.52 -5.83 8.23
N PRO A 560 -18.45 -5.65 7.27
CA PRO A 560 -19.86 -5.93 7.48
C PRO A 560 -20.08 -7.35 8.04
N PRO A 561 -21.03 -7.56 8.98
CA PRO A 561 -21.28 -8.88 9.57
C PRO A 561 -21.57 -9.98 8.54
N GLU A 562 -22.13 -9.62 7.39
CA GLU A 562 -22.39 -10.52 6.27
C GLU A 562 -21.11 -11.09 5.65
N ILE A 563 -20.05 -10.28 5.60
CA ILE A 563 -18.74 -10.65 5.05
C ILE A 563 -17.92 -11.43 6.08
N VAL A 564 -17.97 -11.02 7.35
CA VAL A 564 -17.25 -11.69 8.46
C VAL A 564 -17.59 -13.18 8.56
N ARG A 565 -18.80 -13.58 8.16
CA ARG A 565 -19.24 -14.98 8.14
C ARG A 565 -18.43 -15.89 7.20
N ASN A 566 -17.71 -15.34 6.22
CA ASN A 566 -16.99 -16.10 5.20
C ASN A 566 -15.69 -16.74 5.72
N ARG A 567 -15.10 -16.19 6.78
CA ARG A 567 -13.85 -16.60 7.45
C ARG A 567 -12.58 -16.50 6.60
#